data_AF-A0A7K3DTS6-F1
#
_entry.id   AF-A0A7K3DTS6-F1
#
_cell.length_a   1.000
_cell.length_b   1.000
_cell.length_c   1.000
_cell.angle_alpha   90.00
_cell.angle_beta   90.00
_cell.angle_gamma   90.00
#
_symmetry.space_group_name_H-M   'P 1'
#
loop_
_entity.id
_entity.type
_entity.pdbx_description
1 polymer ?
#
loop_
_entity_poly.entity_id
_entity_poly.type
_entity_poly.pdbx_seq_one_letter_code
_entity_poly.pdbx_strand_id
1 'polypeptide(L)'
;RHPGRVWYIFLNLAIALTLMEMNMFAALNKLLGFYSNVGIAWIAAVAADLVINKRVGWSPKYIEFKRAYLYAVNPAGFGSMVIASTVSILAFFGLFGAYAEAFSTFIAAGLALTLCPLIAWATKGRYYLARPNPVNGPGVAVADVTATHTCGVCETAYELPDIADCPVQGGPICSLCCSLDAECGDVCTKAPTGEPVLLPVPQVRGD
;
A
#
# COMPACT_ATOMS: atom_id res chain seq x y z
N ARG A 1 -20.07 -6.41 -12.05
CA ARG A 1 -20.61 -7.60 -11.33
C ARG A 1 -19.44 -8.51 -10.97
N HIS A 2 -19.09 -8.62 -9.69
CA HIS A 2 -18.02 -9.53 -9.25
C HIS A 2 -18.46 -10.98 -9.47
N PRO A 3 -17.58 -11.86 -10.02
CA PRO A 3 -17.88 -13.28 -10.06
C PRO A 3 -18.11 -13.77 -8.62
N GLY A 4 -19.20 -14.50 -8.39
CA GLY A 4 -19.55 -14.98 -7.05
C GLY A 4 -18.50 -15.95 -6.48
N ARG A 5 -18.54 -16.19 -5.16
CA ARG A 5 -17.61 -17.07 -4.41
C ARG A 5 -17.36 -18.44 -5.08
N VAL A 6 -18.38 -19.00 -5.72
CA VAL A 6 -18.32 -20.30 -6.41
C VAL A 6 -17.24 -20.33 -7.50
N TRP A 7 -17.12 -19.27 -8.30
CA TRP A 7 -16.11 -19.20 -9.37
C TRP A 7 -14.69 -19.19 -8.82
N TYR A 8 -14.48 -18.49 -7.70
CA TYR A 8 -13.19 -18.51 -7.01
C TYR A 8 -12.84 -19.89 -6.46
N ILE A 9 -13.83 -20.63 -5.93
CA ILE A 9 -13.60 -22.00 -5.45
C ILE A 9 -13.16 -22.90 -6.60
N PHE A 10 -13.85 -22.88 -7.74
CA PHE A 10 -13.48 -23.68 -8.91
C PHE A 10 -12.08 -23.33 -9.42
N LEU A 11 -11.74 -22.04 -9.51
CA LEU A 11 -10.41 -21.60 -9.92
C LEU A 11 -9.32 -22.13 -8.97
N ASN A 12 -9.50 -21.95 -7.66
CA ASN A 12 -8.53 -22.41 -6.66
C ASN A 12 -8.37 -23.94 -6.67
N LEU A 13 -9.48 -24.67 -6.80
CA LEU A 13 -9.48 -26.13 -6.89
C LEU A 13 -8.74 -26.62 -8.14
N ALA A 14 -8.99 -25.99 -9.29
CA ALA A 14 -8.32 -26.34 -10.53
C ALA A 14 -6.79 -26.11 -10.44
N ILE A 15 -6.36 -24.97 -9.88
CA ILE A 15 -4.93 -24.67 -9.65
C ILE A 15 -4.31 -25.71 -8.70
N ALA A 16 -4.99 -26.03 -7.59
CA ALA A 16 -4.50 -26.98 -6.61
C ALA A 16 -4.33 -28.40 -7.20
N LEU A 17 -5.32 -28.89 -7.96
CA LEU A 17 -5.25 -30.19 -8.63
C LEU A 17 -4.12 -30.21 -9.67
N THR A 18 -4.01 -29.17 -10.49
CA THR A 18 -2.94 -29.07 -11.50
C THR A 18 -1.56 -29.08 -10.84
N LEU A 19 -1.37 -28.35 -9.73
CA LEU A 19 -0.11 -28.37 -8.97
C LEU A 19 0.21 -29.74 -8.38
N MET A 20 -0.78 -30.46 -7.85
CA MET A 20 -0.59 -31.83 -7.35
C MET A 20 -0.19 -32.80 -8.48
N GLU A 21 -0.84 -32.69 -9.64
CA GLU A 21 -0.59 -33.57 -10.79
C GLU A 21 0.78 -33.33 -11.44
N MET A 22 1.28 -32.09 -11.41
CA MET A 22 2.62 -31.71 -11.89
C MET A 22 3.77 -32.04 -10.91
N ASN A 23 3.54 -32.88 -9.89
CA ASN A 23 4.55 -33.27 -8.91
C ASN A 23 5.24 -32.06 -8.22
N MET A 24 4.43 -31.20 -7.60
CA MET A 24 4.87 -29.97 -6.92
C MET A 24 6.08 -30.16 -5.99
N PHE A 25 6.24 -31.33 -5.35
CA PHE A 25 7.33 -31.59 -4.41
C PHE A 25 8.73 -31.39 -5.03
N ALA A 26 8.91 -31.71 -6.31
CA ALA A 26 10.19 -31.50 -7.00
C ALA A 26 10.50 -30.00 -7.22
N ALA A 27 9.47 -29.17 -7.37
CA ALA A 27 9.59 -27.73 -7.56
C ALA A 27 9.54 -26.94 -6.25
N LEU A 28 8.99 -27.52 -5.18
CA LEU A 28 8.68 -26.84 -3.92
C LEU A 28 9.90 -26.20 -3.28
N ASN A 29 11.04 -26.89 -3.23
CA ASN A 29 12.27 -26.34 -2.67
C ASN A 29 12.78 -25.10 -3.45
N LYS A 30 12.73 -25.15 -4.79
CA LYS A 30 13.15 -24.02 -5.63
C LYS A 30 12.18 -22.85 -5.52
N LEU A 31 10.88 -23.12 -5.50
CA LEU A 31 9.84 -22.11 -5.37
C LEU A 31 9.87 -21.44 -3.99
N LEU A 32 10.05 -22.20 -2.90
CA LEU A 32 10.20 -21.63 -1.56
C LEU A 32 11.44 -20.75 -1.47
N GLY A 33 12.58 -21.19 -2.00
CA GLY A 33 13.81 -20.38 -2.00
C GLY A 33 13.63 -19.07 -2.74
N PHE A 34 13.06 -19.11 -3.94
CA PHE A 34 12.75 -17.93 -4.75
C PHE A 34 11.76 -16.98 -4.04
N TYR A 35 10.65 -17.51 -3.53
CA TYR A 35 9.62 -16.72 -2.85
C TYR A 35 10.13 -16.09 -1.55
N SER A 36 11.01 -16.79 -0.82
CA SER A 36 11.59 -16.31 0.43
C SER A 36 12.45 -15.05 0.22
N ASN A 37 13.17 -14.96 -0.89
CA ASN A 37 14.00 -13.79 -1.22
C ASN A 37 13.14 -12.52 -1.44
N VAL A 38 12.00 -12.66 -2.12
CA VAL A 38 11.07 -11.54 -2.32
C VAL A 38 10.35 -11.20 -1.01
N GLY A 39 9.88 -12.22 -0.28
CA GLY A 39 9.17 -12.05 0.99
C GLY A 39 10.02 -11.35 2.05
N ILE A 40 11.29 -11.73 2.20
CA ILE A 40 12.18 -11.09 3.18
C ILE A 40 12.53 -9.65 2.78
N ALA A 41 12.73 -9.36 1.49
CA ALA A 41 12.95 -8.00 1.01
C ALA A 41 11.75 -7.10 1.31
N TRP A 42 10.53 -7.60 1.12
CA TRP A 42 9.31 -6.88 1.45
C TRP A 42 9.18 -6.59 2.95
N ILE A 43 9.27 -7.62 3.80
CA ILE A 43 9.15 -7.45 5.26
C ILE A 43 10.24 -6.52 5.80
N ALA A 44 11.48 -6.67 5.32
CA ALA A 44 12.59 -5.82 5.71
C ALA A 44 12.40 -4.36 5.29
N ALA A 45 11.86 -4.10 4.10
CA ALA A 45 11.55 -2.75 3.65
C ALA A 45 10.45 -2.10 4.50
N VAL A 46 9.37 -2.84 4.83
CA VAL A 46 8.31 -2.35 5.72
C VAL A 46 8.86 -2.08 7.13
N ALA A 47 9.68 -2.99 7.67
CA ALA A 47 10.30 -2.82 8.97
C ALA A 47 11.22 -1.59 8.99
N ALA A 48 12.03 -1.38 7.95
CA ALA A 48 12.88 -0.21 7.82
C ALA A 48 12.05 1.08 7.81
N ASP A 49 10.93 1.09 7.09
CA ASP A 49 10.08 2.27 7.01
C ASP A 49 9.45 2.64 8.37
N LEU A 50 8.86 1.64 9.04
CA LEU A 50 8.16 1.84 10.30
C LEU A 50 9.08 2.11 11.48
N VAL A 51 10.26 1.47 11.53
CA VAL A 51 11.20 1.58 12.66
C VAL A 51 12.22 2.69 12.47
N ILE A 52 12.73 2.88 11.24
CA ILE A 52 13.80 3.83 10.94
C ILE A 52 13.21 5.13 10.40
N ASN A 53 12.53 5.10 9.24
CA ASN A 53 12.09 6.34 8.56
C ASN A 53 11.10 7.14 9.41
N LYS A 54 10.19 6.44 10.09
CA LYS A 54 9.22 7.07 10.99
C LYS A 54 9.88 7.68 12.23
N ARG A 55 10.92 7.03 12.78
CA ARG A 55 11.67 7.55 13.94
C ARG A 55 12.54 8.74 13.59
N VAL A 56 13.16 8.73 12.40
CA VAL A 56 14.00 9.81 11.88
C VAL A 56 13.17 11.01 11.41
N GLY A 57 11.87 10.82 11.16
CA GLY A 57 10.94 11.87 10.76
C GLY A 57 10.84 12.08 9.25
N TRP A 58 11.36 11.14 8.43
CA TRP A 58 11.14 11.15 6.98
C TRP A 58 9.76 10.61 6.59
N SER A 59 9.18 9.75 7.43
CA SER A 59 7.81 9.25 7.28
C SER A 59 6.86 9.99 8.24
N PRO A 60 5.62 10.35 7.83
CA PRO A 60 4.64 10.98 8.69
C PRO A 60 4.34 10.19 9.98
N LYS A 61 3.99 10.90 11.06
CA LYS A 61 3.69 10.27 12.36
C LYS A 61 2.39 9.45 12.32
N TYR A 62 1.42 9.88 11.52
CA TYR A 62 0.15 9.18 11.30
C TYR A 62 0.22 8.37 10.00
N ILE A 63 -0.55 7.29 9.94
CA ILE A 63 -0.66 6.45 8.74
C ILE A 63 -1.99 6.77 8.08
N GLU A 64 -1.93 7.19 6.82
CA GLU A 64 -3.10 7.40 5.99
C GLU A 64 -3.34 6.14 5.15
N PHE A 65 -4.59 5.71 5.04
CA PHE A 65 -4.98 4.52 4.26
C PHE A 65 -5.81 4.88 3.03
N LYS A 66 -6.39 6.08 2.99
CA LYS A 66 -7.26 6.53 1.92
C LYS A 66 -6.46 6.86 0.66
N ARG A 67 -6.81 6.19 -0.45
CA ARG A 67 -6.20 6.39 -1.78
C ARG A 67 -6.14 7.87 -2.19
N ALA A 68 -7.16 8.65 -1.87
CA ALA A 68 -7.25 10.07 -2.23
C ALA A 68 -6.08 10.96 -1.73
N TYR A 69 -5.38 10.55 -0.67
CA TYR A 69 -4.28 11.33 -0.08
C TYR A 69 -2.91 10.69 -0.26
N LEU A 70 -2.84 9.52 -0.91
CA LEU A 70 -1.62 8.74 -1.08
C LEU A 70 -1.19 8.73 -2.55
N TYR A 71 0.12 8.64 -2.77
CA TYR A 71 0.63 8.25 -4.08
C TYR A 71 0.42 6.76 -4.31
N ALA A 72 0.21 6.36 -5.57
CA ALA A 72 0.04 4.95 -5.94
C ALA A 72 1.26 4.09 -5.57
N VAL A 73 2.47 4.67 -5.63
CA VAL A 73 3.72 3.98 -5.30
C VAL A 73 4.62 4.89 -4.48
N ASN A 74 5.05 4.42 -3.31
CA ASN A 74 6.09 5.05 -2.54
C ASN A 74 7.47 4.45 -2.93
N PRO A 75 8.39 5.23 -3.53
CA PRO A 75 9.69 4.73 -3.95
C PRO A 75 10.56 4.24 -2.78
N ALA A 76 10.37 4.75 -1.57
CA ALA A 76 11.17 4.33 -0.42
C ALA A 76 10.92 2.87 -0.05
N GLY A 77 9.65 2.45 0.07
CA GLY A 77 9.29 1.06 0.38
C GLY A 77 9.32 0.16 -0.85
N PHE A 78 8.59 0.54 -1.91
CA PHE A 78 8.44 -0.30 -3.09
C PHE A 78 9.73 -0.39 -3.90
N GLY A 79 10.43 0.74 -4.09
CA GLY A 79 11.68 0.76 -4.85
C GLY A 79 12.79 -0.04 -4.16
N SER A 80 12.94 0.09 -2.84
CA SER A 80 13.91 -0.70 -2.08
C SER A 80 13.60 -2.20 -2.14
N MET A 81 12.33 -2.59 -1.99
CA MET A 81 11.89 -3.98 -2.11
C MET A 81 12.23 -4.56 -3.50
N VAL A 82 11.93 -3.83 -4.59
CA VAL A 82 12.20 -4.30 -5.96
C VAL A 82 13.69 -4.46 -6.20
N ILE A 83 14.50 -3.47 -5.82
CA ILE A 83 15.97 -3.54 -5.99
C ILE A 83 16.55 -4.68 -5.16
N ALA A 84 16.19 -4.79 -3.88
CA ALA A 84 16.67 -5.85 -2.99
C ALA A 84 16.26 -7.25 -3.47
N SER A 85 15.01 -7.41 -3.92
CA SER A 85 14.52 -8.67 -4.48
C SER A 85 15.29 -9.04 -5.75
N THR A 86 15.50 -8.08 -6.65
CA THR A 86 16.22 -8.33 -7.92
C THR A 86 17.65 -8.78 -7.66
N VAL A 87 18.39 -8.05 -6.80
CA VAL A 87 19.78 -8.40 -6.47
C VAL A 87 19.86 -9.75 -5.77
N SER A 88 18.95 -10.04 -4.84
CA SER A 88 18.90 -11.31 -4.12
C SER A 88 18.56 -12.50 -5.03
N ILE A 89 17.65 -12.33 -5.99
CA ILE A 89 17.34 -13.35 -7.00
C ILE A 89 18.55 -13.61 -7.90
N LEU A 90 19.26 -12.56 -8.34
CA LEU A 90 20.49 -12.71 -9.12
C LEU A 90 21.57 -13.45 -8.33
N ALA A 91 21.68 -13.18 -7.02
CA ALA A 91 22.56 -13.92 -6.12
C ALA A 91 22.15 -15.39 -5.97
N PHE A 92 20.85 -15.66 -5.82
CA PHE A 92 20.29 -17.02 -5.72
C PHE A 92 20.54 -17.88 -6.97
N PHE A 93 20.69 -17.28 -8.15
CA PHE A 93 21.09 -18.00 -9.37
C PHE A 93 22.61 -18.15 -9.53
N GLY A 94 23.40 -17.74 -8.53
CA GLY A 94 24.86 -17.93 -8.52
C GLY A 94 25.66 -16.88 -9.31
N LEU A 95 25.03 -15.78 -9.77
CA LEU A 95 25.70 -14.74 -10.55
C LEU A 95 26.89 -14.11 -9.80
N PHE A 96 26.80 -14.03 -8.48
CA PHE A 96 27.80 -13.42 -7.60
C PHE A 96 28.69 -14.44 -6.86
N GLY A 97 28.64 -15.71 -7.28
CA GLY A 97 29.42 -16.82 -6.70
C GLY A 97 28.71 -17.56 -5.56
N ALA A 98 29.31 -18.67 -5.12
CA ALA A 98 28.70 -19.64 -4.21
C ALA A 98 28.36 -19.07 -2.81
N TYR A 99 29.16 -18.12 -2.31
CA TYR A 99 28.87 -17.47 -1.03
C TYR A 99 27.61 -16.59 -1.13
N ALA A 100 27.49 -15.78 -2.19
CA ALA A 100 26.34 -14.90 -2.35
C ALA A 100 25.04 -15.68 -2.58
N GLU A 101 25.12 -16.83 -3.23
CA GLU A 101 23.99 -17.76 -3.40
C GLU A 101 23.45 -18.25 -2.05
N ALA A 102 24.34 -18.74 -1.18
CA ALA A 102 23.99 -19.22 0.15
C ALA A 102 23.43 -18.11 1.08
N PHE A 103 23.91 -16.86 0.92
CA PHE A 103 23.48 -15.71 1.72
C PHE A 103 22.44 -14.81 1.02
N SER A 104 21.82 -15.27 -0.07
CA SER A 104 20.90 -14.47 -0.91
C SER A 104 19.76 -13.82 -0.11
N THR A 105 19.18 -14.53 0.86
CA THR A 105 18.11 -14.00 1.73
C THR A 105 18.61 -12.90 2.67
N PHE A 106 19.81 -13.06 3.23
CA PHE A 106 20.45 -12.03 4.07
C PHE A 106 20.84 -10.79 3.26
N ILE A 107 21.27 -10.98 2.02
CA ILE A 107 21.53 -9.88 1.08
C ILE A 107 20.24 -9.10 0.80
N ALA A 108 19.12 -9.77 0.52
CA ALA A 108 17.81 -9.13 0.37
C ALA A 108 17.44 -8.28 1.60
N ALA A 109 17.55 -8.87 2.79
CA ALA A 109 17.22 -8.17 4.04
C ALA A 109 18.12 -6.94 4.27
N GLY A 110 19.44 -7.11 4.13
CA GLY A 110 20.40 -6.03 4.32
C GLY A 110 20.22 -4.90 3.30
N LEU A 111 19.96 -5.22 2.03
CA LEU A 111 19.70 -4.23 1.00
C LEU A 111 18.39 -3.49 1.25
N ALA A 112 17.30 -4.18 1.59
CA ALA A 112 16.03 -3.53 1.88
C ALA A 112 16.12 -2.60 3.11
N LEU A 113 16.82 -3.03 4.18
CA LEU A 113 17.04 -2.24 5.39
C LEU A 113 17.87 -0.97 5.15
N THR A 114 18.76 -0.98 4.16
CA THR A 114 19.64 0.16 3.86
C THR A 114 19.08 1.06 2.76
N LEU A 115 18.53 0.48 1.70
CA LEU A 115 17.96 1.22 0.57
C LEU A 115 16.68 1.95 0.96
N CYS A 116 15.82 1.38 1.81
CA CYS A 116 14.57 2.05 2.19
C CYS A 116 14.82 3.41 2.88
N PRO A 117 15.69 3.50 3.91
CA PRO A 117 16.07 4.78 4.50
C PRO A 117 16.85 5.69 3.55
N LEU A 118 17.74 5.14 2.72
CA LEU A 118 18.52 5.93 1.78
C LEU A 118 17.63 6.61 0.73
N ILE A 119 16.64 5.89 0.19
CA ILE A 119 15.68 6.45 -0.77
C ILE A 119 14.75 7.44 -0.06
N ALA A 120 14.28 7.16 1.15
CA ALA A 120 13.47 8.11 1.92
C ALA A 120 14.22 9.42 2.20
N TRP A 121 15.51 9.33 2.52
CA TRP A 121 16.40 10.48 2.68
C TRP A 121 16.57 11.25 1.38
N ALA A 122 16.90 10.56 0.29
CA ALA A 122 17.10 11.18 -1.03
C ALA A 122 15.82 11.88 -1.53
N THR A 123 14.65 11.30 -1.27
CA THR A 123 13.35 11.86 -1.65
C THR A 123 12.80 12.86 -0.64
N LYS A 124 13.46 13.05 0.52
CA LYS A 124 13.05 13.94 1.62
C LYS A 124 11.60 13.72 2.06
N GLY A 125 11.11 12.49 2.02
CA GLY A 125 9.74 12.15 2.41
C GLY A 125 8.62 12.70 1.51
N ARG A 126 8.93 13.18 0.31
CA ARG A 126 7.93 13.82 -0.58
C ARG A 126 6.83 12.89 -1.10
N TYR A 127 7.04 11.58 -1.09
CA TYR A 127 6.15 10.59 -1.68
C TYR A 127 5.27 9.84 -0.67
N TYR A 128 5.23 10.26 0.61
CA TYR A 128 4.34 9.63 1.60
C TYR A 128 2.90 10.15 1.51
N LEU A 129 2.72 11.44 1.22
CA LEU A 129 1.40 12.09 1.14
C LEU A 129 1.33 12.92 -0.14
N ALA A 130 0.29 12.70 -0.94
CA ALA A 130 0.04 13.48 -2.16
C ALA A 130 -0.57 14.84 -1.85
N ARG A 131 -1.40 14.92 -0.79
CA ARG A 131 -2.07 16.13 -0.33
C ARG A 131 -2.41 16.03 1.16
N PRO A 132 -2.59 17.15 1.88
CA PRO A 132 -3.10 17.13 3.24
C PRO A 132 -4.53 16.57 3.27
N ASN A 133 -4.88 15.91 4.38
CA ASN A 133 -6.22 15.42 4.64
C ASN A 133 -7.02 16.47 5.43
N PRO A 134 -8.02 17.15 4.82
CA PRO A 134 -8.82 18.19 5.47
C PRO A 134 -10.00 17.64 6.29
N VAL A 135 -10.27 16.32 6.21
CA VAL A 135 -11.42 15.68 6.86
C VAL A 135 -11.06 15.22 8.28
N ASN A 136 -9.97 14.46 8.41
CA ASN A 136 -9.54 13.90 9.69
C ASN A 136 -8.02 13.82 9.85
N GLY A 137 -7.28 14.66 9.12
CA GLY A 137 -5.82 14.72 9.21
C GLY A 137 -5.32 15.34 10.53
N PRO A 138 -4.00 15.24 10.82
CA PRO A 138 -3.39 15.66 12.09
C PRO A 138 -3.42 17.18 12.38
N GLY A 139 -3.98 17.99 11.48
CA GLY A 139 -4.15 19.44 11.63
C GLY A 139 -5.62 19.88 11.66
N VAL A 140 -6.57 18.94 11.65
CA VAL A 140 -8.01 19.22 11.61
C VAL A 140 -8.60 18.95 12.99
N ALA A 141 -9.23 19.97 13.58
CA ALA A 141 -9.95 19.82 14.83
C ALA A 141 -11.28 19.10 14.57
N VAL A 142 -11.28 17.78 14.74
CA VAL A 142 -12.49 16.96 14.67
C VAL A 142 -13.03 16.75 16.08
N ALA A 143 -14.26 17.20 16.34
CA ALA A 143 -14.89 17.07 17.65
C ALA A 143 -15.17 15.61 18.03
N ASP A 144 -15.61 14.81 17.05
CA ASP A 144 -15.86 13.38 17.18
C ASP A 144 -15.46 12.67 15.89
N VAL A 145 -14.51 11.73 15.98
CA VAL A 145 -14.01 10.96 14.84
C VAL A 145 -15.05 9.94 14.35
N THR A 146 -15.99 9.54 15.20
CA THR A 146 -17.08 8.61 14.86
C THR A 146 -18.27 9.29 14.20
N ALA A 147 -18.25 10.62 14.08
CA ALA A 147 -19.25 11.34 13.33
C ALA A 147 -19.22 10.93 11.84
N THR A 148 -20.36 11.03 11.18
CA THR A 148 -20.57 10.37 9.88
C THR A 148 -20.87 11.36 8.77
N HIS A 149 -20.43 11.01 7.55
CA HIS A 149 -20.95 11.58 6.31
C HIS A 149 -21.63 10.50 5.48
N THR A 150 -22.64 10.92 4.73
CA THR A 150 -23.29 10.05 3.73
C THR A 150 -22.48 10.11 2.44
N CYS A 151 -22.02 8.97 1.94
CA CYS A 151 -21.30 8.90 0.66
C CYS A 151 -22.22 9.29 -0.50
N GLY A 152 -21.77 10.19 -1.38
CA GLY A 152 -22.55 10.64 -2.54
C GLY A 152 -22.79 9.57 -3.63
N VAL A 153 -22.09 8.42 -3.57
CA VAL A 153 -22.18 7.36 -4.59
C VAL A 153 -23.05 6.19 -4.12
N CYS A 154 -22.80 5.68 -2.91
CA CYS A 154 -23.50 4.52 -2.36
C CYS A 154 -24.54 4.88 -1.28
N GLU A 155 -24.73 6.18 -1.02
CA GLU A 155 -25.76 6.73 -0.12
C GLU A 155 -25.74 6.15 1.31
N THR A 156 -24.62 5.57 1.71
CA THR A 156 -24.45 4.96 3.03
C THR A 156 -23.64 5.88 3.93
N ALA A 157 -23.98 5.93 5.22
CA ALA A 157 -23.25 6.69 6.21
C ALA A 157 -21.96 5.97 6.63
N TYR A 158 -20.84 6.69 6.61
CA TYR A 158 -19.53 6.22 7.06
C TYR A 158 -18.89 7.22 8.01
N GLU A 159 -18.06 6.74 8.93
CA GLU A 159 -17.30 7.55 9.87
C GLU A 159 -16.23 8.39 9.15
N LEU A 160 -15.82 9.52 9.74
CA LEU A 160 -14.81 10.41 9.14
C LEU A 160 -13.52 9.71 8.67
N PRO A 161 -12.97 8.70 9.36
CA PRO A 161 -11.80 7.97 8.89
C PRO A 161 -11.96 7.30 7.53
N ASP A 162 -13.18 6.92 7.18
CA ASP A 162 -13.53 6.27 5.92
C ASP A 162 -14.01 7.24 4.85
N ILE A 163 -14.08 8.55 5.14
CA ILE A 163 -14.53 9.58 4.21
C ILE A 163 -13.33 10.35 3.63
N ALA A 164 -13.39 10.60 2.34
CA ALA A 164 -12.52 11.52 1.62
C ALA A 164 -13.33 12.64 0.97
N ASP A 165 -12.71 13.81 0.79
CA ASP A 165 -13.29 14.87 -0.03
C ASP A 165 -12.91 14.66 -1.50
N CYS A 166 -13.91 14.59 -2.39
CA CYS A 166 -13.71 14.28 -3.79
C CYS A 166 -14.14 15.44 -4.70
N PRO A 167 -13.23 16.03 -5.50
CA PRO A 167 -13.57 17.09 -6.45
C PRO A 167 -14.43 16.59 -7.62
N VAL A 168 -14.31 15.33 -8.01
CA VAL A 168 -15.08 14.74 -9.12
C VAL A 168 -16.54 14.54 -8.73
N GLN A 169 -16.78 14.01 -7.52
CA GLN A 169 -18.13 13.81 -7.00
C GLN A 169 -18.71 15.09 -6.35
N GLY A 170 -17.89 16.12 -6.13
CA GLY A 170 -18.31 17.38 -5.50
C GLY A 170 -18.75 17.25 -4.05
N GLY A 171 -18.22 16.26 -3.30
CA GLY A 171 -18.69 15.97 -1.94
C GLY A 171 -17.97 14.80 -1.26
N PRO A 172 -18.54 14.29 -0.15
CA PRO A 172 -17.97 13.19 0.61
C PRO A 172 -18.10 11.86 -0.14
N ILE A 173 -17.00 11.13 -0.24
CA ILE A 173 -16.96 9.79 -0.83
C ILE A 173 -16.36 8.80 0.18
N CYS A 174 -16.89 7.58 0.26
CA CYS A 174 -16.29 6.55 1.10
C CYS A 174 -15.00 5.96 0.46
N SER A 175 -14.11 5.46 1.30
CA SER A 175 -12.82 4.87 0.92
C SER A 175 -12.96 3.76 -0.13
N LEU A 176 -14.00 2.94 -0.02
CA LEU A 176 -14.29 1.86 -0.97
C LEU A 176 -14.72 2.39 -2.34
N CYS A 177 -15.71 3.29 -2.39
CA CYS A 177 -16.16 3.88 -3.66
C CYS A 177 -15.02 4.63 -4.35
N CYS A 178 -14.22 5.39 -3.59
CA CYS A 178 -13.02 6.06 -4.10
C CYS A 178 -11.99 5.08 -4.67
N SER A 179 -11.83 3.90 -4.06
CA SER A 179 -10.87 2.91 -4.54
C SER A 179 -11.34 2.18 -5.79
N LEU A 180 -12.65 2.00 -5.95
CA LEU A 180 -13.28 1.32 -7.09
C LEU A 180 -13.51 2.23 -8.30
N ASP A 181 -13.52 3.55 -8.12
CA ASP A 181 -13.68 4.52 -9.19
C ASP A 181 -12.39 4.64 -10.03
N ALA A 182 -12.40 3.96 -11.19
CA ALA A 182 -11.32 4.00 -12.16
C ALA A 182 -11.41 5.21 -13.11
N GLU A 183 -12.57 5.86 -13.19
CA GLU A 183 -12.83 6.96 -14.14
C GLU A 183 -12.31 8.30 -13.60
N CYS A 184 -12.19 8.43 -12.27
CA CYS A 184 -11.75 9.65 -11.61
C CYS A 184 -10.32 10.11 -11.94
N GLY A 185 -9.43 9.21 -12.41
CA GLY A 185 -8.06 9.55 -12.83
C GLY A 185 -7.15 10.21 -11.78
N ASP A 186 -7.42 9.99 -10.49
CA ASP A 186 -6.69 10.58 -9.35
C ASP A 186 -6.63 12.12 -9.38
N VAL A 187 -7.67 12.78 -9.92
CA VAL A 187 -7.76 14.25 -10.03
C VAL A 187 -7.55 14.97 -8.69
N CYS A 188 -7.98 14.34 -7.59
CA CYS A 188 -7.80 14.85 -6.22
C CYS A 188 -6.32 15.06 -5.83
N THR A 189 -5.37 14.38 -6.47
CA THR A 189 -3.93 14.48 -6.17
C THR A 189 -3.18 15.45 -7.09
N LYS A 190 -3.84 16.01 -8.13
CA LYS A 190 -3.21 16.81 -9.18
C LYS A 190 -3.58 18.28 -9.03
N ALA A 191 -2.60 19.17 -8.91
CA ALA A 191 -2.83 20.61 -8.99
C ALA A 191 -3.06 21.05 -10.46
N PRO A 192 -3.94 22.03 -10.74
CA PRO A 192 -4.77 22.79 -9.80
C PRO A 192 -6.16 22.17 -9.51
N THR A 193 -6.53 21.08 -10.18
CA THR A 193 -7.88 20.50 -10.11
C THR A 193 -8.21 19.75 -8.83
N GLY A 194 -7.21 19.44 -8.01
CA GLY A 194 -7.32 18.67 -6.78
C GLY A 194 -7.57 19.52 -5.52
N GLU A 195 -8.13 20.72 -5.67
CA GLU A 195 -8.47 21.57 -4.51
C GLU A 195 -9.46 20.86 -3.57
N PRO A 196 -9.33 21.07 -2.25
CA PRO A 196 -10.25 20.50 -1.28
C PRO A 196 -11.69 20.95 -1.52
N VAL A 197 -12.63 20.02 -1.43
CA VAL A 197 -14.07 20.34 -1.50
C VAL A 197 -14.61 20.58 -0.11
N LEU A 198 -15.44 21.61 0.05
CA LEU A 198 -16.17 21.83 1.30
C LEU A 198 -17.19 20.70 1.50
N LEU A 199 -17.01 19.96 2.59
CA LEU A 199 -17.94 18.93 3.01
C LEU A 199 -19.07 19.52 3.85
N PRO A 200 -20.28 18.91 3.83
CA PRO A 200 -21.35 19.28 4.75
C PRO A 200 -20.91 19.06 6.21
N VAL A 201 -21.67 19.57 7.18
CA VAL A 201 -21.40 19.31 8.60
C VAL A 201 -21.63 17.81 8.89
N PRO A 202 -20.67 17.09 9.53
CA PRO A 202 -20.84 15.68 9.84
C PRO A 202 -21.94 15.48 10.87
N GLN A 203 -22.67 14.36 10.74
CA GLN A 203 -23.68 13.98 11.73
C GLN A 203 -23.00 13.26 12.88
N VAL A 204 -22.99 13.89 14.06
CA VAL A 204 -22.57 13.23 15.30
C VAL A 204 -23.62 12.19 15.65
N ARG A 205 -23.19 10.98 15.98
CA ARG A 205 -24.08 9.93 16.44
C ARG A 205 -24.57 10.35 17.82
N GLY A 206 -25.76 10.93 17.90
CA GLY A 206 -26.40 11.22 19.19
C GLY A 206 -26.60 9.92 19.95
N ASP A 207 -26.33 9.95 21.25
CA ASP A 207 -26.66 8.87 22.20
C ASP A 207 -28.13 8.43 22.09
#